data_AF-X0VZU7-F1
#
_entry.id   AF-X0VZU7-F1
#
_cell.length_a   1.000
_cell.length_b   1.000
_cell.length_c   1.000
_cell.angle_alpha   90.00
_cell.angle_beta   90.00
_cell.angle_gamma   90.00
#
_symmetry.space_group_name_H-M   'P 1'
#
loop_
_entity.id
_entity.type
_entity.pdbx_description
1 polymer ?
#
loop_
_entity_poly.entity_id
_entity_poly.type
_entity_poly.pdbx_seq_one_letter_code
_entity_poly.pdbx_strand_id
1 'polypeptide(L)'
;DEGGREGGPPGVATNKLTLKIAKKLEREGEYIESVLPIVTKSLVAKFGNNSHSTGIIASSEKYTAIRKSELETGKNFTKTDVSSAKKVAILGPTLKDKLFKDTNPLNKKISLGDQRYLVIGVFKEKGAAMGQDQDDMALIPITAANKQFNIEKLNYIYIESSSAKDTTKTAAEVKKILLEEMDEEDFTVMDSKDLLSSISSILSVLTVALGGIASISLLVGGIGIMNIMLVSVTERTKEIGLRKAVGAQESDILTQ
;
A
#
# COMPACT_ATOMS: atom_id res chain seq x y z
N ASP A 1 -36.97 26.38 9.60
CA ASP A 1 -35.60 26.84 9.40
C ASP A 1 -34.70 25.83 10.07
N GLU A 2 -34.12 24.92 9.28
CA GLU A 2 -33.09 23.95 9.67
C GLU A 2 -32.72 23.14 8.41
N GLY A 3 -31.92 23.77 7.55
CA GLY A 3 -31.37 23.14 6.36
C GLY A 3 -30.19 22.24 6.74
N GLY A 4 -30.44 20.93 6.79
CA GLY A 4 -29.41 19.90 6.92
C GLY A 4 -28.44 19.97 5.73
N ARG A 5 -27.18 20.29 6.02
CA ARG A 5 -26.08 20.15 5.06
C ARG A 5 -25.78 18.67 4.89
N GLU A 6 -26.26 18.09 3.79
CA GLU A 6 -25.80 16.79 3.31
C GLU A 6 -24.30 16.90 3.00
N GLY A 7 -23.49 16.24 3.82
CA GLY A 7 -22.08 15.98 3.52
C GLY A 7 -21.99 14.97 2.39
N GLY A 8 -21.93 15.48 1.16
CA GLY A 8 -21.53 14.69 0.00
C GLY A 8 -20.12 14.11 0.21
N PRO A 9 -19.77 13.02 -0.49
CA PRO A 9 -18.43 12.45 -0.42
C PRO A 9 -17.39 13.54 -0.72
N PRO A 10 -16.23 13.55 -0.03
CA PRO A 10 -15.21 14.57 -0.25
C PRO A 10 -14.93 14.65 -1.75
N GLY A 11 -15.21 15.83 -2.32
CA GLY A 11 -15.07 16.08 -3.74
C GLY A 11 -13.67 15.64 -4.16
N VAL A 12 -13.57 14.98 -5.32
CA VAL A 12 -12.29 14.63 -5.94
C VAL A 12 -11.45 15.91 -5.94
N ALA A 13 -10.49 16.01 -5.03
CA ALA A 13 -9.59 17.15 -4.95
C ALA A 13 -9.11 17.40 -6.38
N THR A 14 -9.40 18.57 -6.92
CA THR A 14 -8.98 18.88 -8.29
C THR A 14 -7.48 18.79 -8.28
N ASN A 15 -6.95 17.71 -8.83
CA ASN A 15 -5.52 17.46 -8.76
C ASN A 15 -4.79 18.61 -9.45
N LYS A 16 -4.07 19.43 -8.68
CA LYS A 16 -3.32 20.60 -9.16
C LYS A 16 -1.81 20.35 -9.17
N LEU A 17 -1.36 19.13 -8.86
CA LEU A 17 0.06 18.80 -8.87
C LEU A 17 0.59 18.79 -10.31
N THR A 18 1.70 19.48 -10.55
CA THR A 18 2.33 19.58 -11.88
C THR A 18 3.82 19.27 -11.82
N LEU A 19 4.42 19.01 -12.98
CA LEU A 19 5.88 18.89 -13.11
C LEU A 19 6.63 20.17 -12.71
N LYS A 20 6.00 21.34 -12.84
CA LYS A 20 6.58 22.62 -12.39
C LYS A 20 6.73 22.63 -10.87
N ILE A 21 5.70 22.18 -10.16
CA ILE A 21 5.72 22.06 -8.69
C ILE A 21 6.77 21.05 -8.24
N ALA A 22 6.85 19.88 -8.88
CA ALA A 22 7.89 18.89 -8.56
C ALA A 22 9.31 19.47 -8.69
N LYS A 23 9.57 20.25 -9.74
CA LYS A 23 10.86 20.95 -9.93
C LYS A 23 11.10 22.06 -8.92
N LYS A 24 10.05 22.77 -8.48
CA LYS A 24 10.14 23.80 -7.43
C LYS A 24 10.57 23.16 -6.12
N LEU A 25 9.91 22.07 -5.71
CA LEU A 25 10.27 21.29 -4.53
C LEU A 25 11.72 20.79 -4.57
N GLU A 26 12.17 20.27 -5.71
CA GLU A 26 13.56 19.79 -5.86
C GLU A 26 14.61 20.92 -5.77
N ARG A 27 14.23 22.16 -6.09
CA ARG A 27 15.14 23.32 -6.06
C ARG A 27 15.16 24.03 -4.71
N GLU A 28 14.00 24.14 -4.06
CA GLU A 28 13.81 24.98 -2.88
C GLU A 28 13.80 24.21 -1.57
N GLY A 29 13.62 22.89 -1.60
CA GLY A 29 13.60 22.06 -0.39
C GLY A 29 15.00 21.84 0.18
N GLU A 30 15.23 22.32 1.39
CA GLU A 30 16.47 22.10 2.14
C GLU A 30 16.53 20.67 2.71
N TYR A 31 15.39 20.11 3.12
CA TYR A 31 15.30 18.78 3.72
C TYR A 31 14.89 17.68 2.72
N ILE A 32 14.81 18.03 1.43
CA ILE A 32 14.39 17.15 0.35
C ILE A 32 15.62 16.58 -0.37
N GLU A 33 15.83 15.27 -0.23
CA GLU A 33 16.90 14.56 -0.94
C GLU A 33 16.53 14.30 -2.40
N SER A 34 15.27 13.92 -2.63
CA SER A 34 14.80 13.59 -3.97
C SER A 34 13.30 13.75 -4.14
N VAL A 35 12.93 14.16 -5.35
CA VAL A 35 11.55 14.32 -5.79
C VAL A 35 11.27 13.34 -6.92
N LEU A 36 10.19 12.58 -6.79
CA LEU A 36 9.77 11.58 -7.75
C LEU A 36 8.32 11.83 -8.18
N PRO A 37 8.11 12.53 -9.30
CA PRO A 37 6.78 12.73 -9.84
C PRO A 37 6.25 11.43 -10.43
N ILE A 38 4.97 11.14 -10.17
CA ILE A 38 4.30 9.95 -10.66
C ILE A 38 3.01 10.32 -11.38
N VAL A 39 2.84 9.74 -12.56
CA VAL A 39 1.54 9.64 -13.22
C VAL A 39 1.19 8.17 -13.35
N THR A 40 -0.05 7.82 -13.04
CA THR A 40 -0.59 6.48 -13.24
C THR A 40 -1.74 6.50 -14.23
N LYS A 41 -1.80 5.50 -15.10
CA LYS A 41 -2.88 5.34 -16.07
C LYS A 41 -3.08 3.86 -16.38
N SER A 42 -4.32 3.41 -16.50
CA SER A 42 -4.60 2.07 -17.00
C SER A 42 -4.70 2.09 -18.53
N LEU A 43 -4.01 1.17 -19.22
CA LEU A 43 -4.05 1.02 -20.67
C LEU A 43 -3.95 -0.45 -21.08
N VAL A 44 -4.34 -0.74 -22.32
CA VAL A 44 -4.09 -2.04 -22.94
C VAL A 44 -2.66 -2.06 -23.49
N ALA A 45 -1.85 -2.96 -22.96
CA ALA A 45 -0.55 -3.32 -23.52
C ALA A 45 -0.71 -4.46 -24.54
N LYS A 46 0.05 -4.43 -25.63
CA LYS A 46 -0.02 -5.44 -26.70
C LYS A 46 1.35 -5.88 -27.19
N PHE A 47 1.50 -7.17 -27.46
CA PHE A 47 2.65 -7.77 -28.13
C PHE A 47 2.20 -8.97 -28.98
N GLY A 48 2.44 -8.92 -30.30
CA GLY A 48 1.93 -9.95 -31.22
C GLY A 48 0.41 -10.07 -31.12
N ASN A 49 -0.08 -11.29 -30.84
CA ASN A 49 -1.49 -11.60 -30.62
C ASN A 49 -1.93 -11.49 -29.15
N ASN A 50 -1.01 -11.17 -28.23
CA ASN A 50 -1.30 -11.06 -26.81
C ASN A 50 -1.65 -9.61 -26.46
N SER A 51 -2.68 -9.43 -25.64
CA SER A 51 -3.07 -8.13 -25.09
C SER A 51 -3.50 -8.26 -23.64
N HIS A 52 -3.15 -7.29 -22.81
CA HIS A 52 -3.48 -7.27 -21.38
C HIS A 52 -3.72 -5.84 -20.91
N SER A 53 -4.71 -5.63 -20.04
CA SER A 53 -4.94 -4.33 -19.41
C SER A 53 -4.02 -4.22 -18.21
N THR A 54 -3.17 -3.19 -18.15
CA THR A 54 -2.11 -3.05 -17.14
C THR A 54 -1.96 -1.62 -16.66
N GLY A 55 -1.35 -1.45 -15.49
CA GLY A 55 -1.00 -0.14 -14.95
C GLY A 55 0.24 0.44 -15.62
N ILE A 56 0.12 1.62 -16.21
CA ILE A 56 1.28 2.43 -16.61
C ILE A 56 1.67 3.33 -15.46
N ILE A 57 2.93 3.26 -15.08
CA ILE A 57 3.56 4.21 -14.18
C ILE A 57 4.52 5.05 -15.01
N ALA A 58 4.36 6.36 -14.96
CA ALA A 58 5.19 7.31 -15.66
C ALA A 58 5.99 8.13 -14.65
N SER A 59 7.31 8.02 -14.70
CA SER A 59 8.20 8.64 -13.71
C SER A 59 9.60 8.95 -14.26
N SER A 60 10.52 9.35 -13.38
CA SER A 60 11.94 9.58 -13.69
C SER A 60 12.80 8.34 -13.45
N GLU A 61 14.10 8.44 -13.74
CA GLU A 61 15.08 7.39 -13.48
C GLU A 61 15.25 7.07 -12.00
N LYS A 62 14.84 7.97 -11.10
CA LYS A 62 14.92 7.81 -9.65
C LYS A 62 13.91 6.79 -9.10
N TYR A 63 12.94 6.35 -9.90
CA TYR A 63 11.86 5.45 -9.46
C TYR A 63 12.37 4.20 -8.76
N THR A 64 13.35 3.52 -9.35
CA THR A 64 13.86 2.24 -8.83
C THR A 64 14.56 2.39 -7.49
N ALA A 65 15.32 3.47 -7.29
CA ALA A 65 16.01 3.77 -6.04
C ALA A 65 14.98 4.07 -4.93
N ILE A 66 14.08 5.01 -5.17
CA ILE A 66 13.12 5.50 -4.17
C ILE A 66 12.07 4.43 -3.84
N ARG A 67 11.57 3.69 -4.84
CA ARG A 67 10.60 2.61 -4.64
C ARG A 67 11.22 1.27 -4.30
N LYS A 68 12.56 1.21 -4.19
CA LYS A 68 13.33 -0.03 -3.97
C LYS A 68 12.88 -1.14 -4.93
N SER A 69 12.76 -0.81 -6.21
CA SER A 69 12.34 -1.75 -7.26
C SER A 69 13.57 -2.25 -8.01
N GLU A 70 14.03 -3.43 -7.61
CA GLU A 70 15.17 -4.11 -8.23
C GLU A 70 14.82 -4.64 -9.63
N LEU A 71 15.80 -4.63 -10.52
CA LEU A 71 15.67 -5.23 -11.84
C LEU A 71 16.13 -6.68 -11.79
N GLU A 72 15.32 -7.57 -12.36
CA GLU A 72 15.72 -8.95 -12.61
C GLU A 72 16.64 -9.02 -13.85
N THR A 73 16.26 -8.31 -14.91
CA THR A 73 17.03 -8.26 -16.16
C THR A 73 17.00 -6.89 -16.82
N GLY A 74 18.02 -6.62 -17.65
CA GLY A 74 18.12 -5.38 -18.42
C GLY A 74 18.67 -4.21 -17.60
N LYS A 75 18.16 -3.00 -17.86
CA LYS A 75 18.68 -1.76 -17.25
C LYS A 75 17.58 -0.75 -16.93
N ASN A 76 17.89 0.13 -15.99
CA ASN A 76 17.04 1.26 -15.64
C ASN A 76 17.10 2.36 -16.72
N PHE A 77 16.20 3.33 -16.66
CA PHE A 77 16.30 4.56 -17.43
C PHE A 77 17.56 5.33 -17.06
N THR A 78 18.07 6.08 -18.03
CA THR A 78 19.03 7.15 -17.79
C THR A 78 18.31 8.50 -17.71
N LYS A 79 18.96 9.50 -17.10
CA LYS A 79 18.50 10.90 -17.15
C LYS A 79 18.23 11.38 -18.58
N THR A 80 19.05 10.93 -19.54
CA THR A 80 18.90 11.26 -20.97
C THR A 80 17.67 10.60 -21.59
N ASP A 81 17.34 9.36 -21.23
CA ASP A 81 16.12 8.71 -21.72
C ASP A 81 14.87 9.49 -21.26
N VAL A 82 14.90 10.01 -20.02
CA VAL A 82 13.85 10.88 -19.47
C VAL A 82 13.85 12.25 -20.16
N SER A 83 14.96 12.97 -20.24
CA SER A 83 14.96 14.33 -20.82
C SER A 83 14.59 14.35 -22.32
N SER A 84 14.96 13.30 -23.07
CA SER A 84 14.65 13.18 -24.51
C SER A 84 13.25 12.60 -24.81
N ALA A 85 12.47 12.24 -23.79
CA ALA A 85 11.17 11.58 -23.93
C ALA A 85 11.25 10.30 -24.76
N LYS A 86 12.29 9.49 -24.49
CA LYS A 86 12.52 8.26 -25.23
C LYS A 86 11.43 7.24 -24.91
N LYS A 87 10.94 6.55 -25.94
CA LYS A 87 9.92 5.50 -25.83
C LYS A 87 10.53 4.17 -25.39
N VAL A 88 10.95 4.10 -24.13
CA VAL A 88 11.45 2.88 -23.47
C VAL A 88 10.55 2.49 -22.31
N ALA A 89 10.49 1.20 -22.00
CA ALA A 89 9.67 0.66 -20.92
C ALA A 89 10.44 -0.37 -20.09
N ILE A 90 10.12 -0.45 -18.81
CA ILE A 90 10.53 -1.52 -17.90
C ILE A 90 9.24 -2.21 -17.44
N LEU A 91 9.19 -3.54 -17.55
CA LEU A 91 7.97 -4.30 -17.26
C LEU A 91 8.03 -4.92 -15.87
N GLY A 92 6.89 -5.00 -15.20
CA GLY A 92 6.73 -5.89 -14.06
C GLY A 92 6.55 -7.35 -14.50
N PRO A 93 6.86 -8.33 -13.64
CA PRO A 93 6.81 -9.75 -13.96
C PRO A 93 5.45 -10.23 -14.48
N THR A 94 4.33 -9.83 -13.86
CA THR A 94 2.99 -10.24 -14.32
C THR A 94 2.74 -9.77 -15.75
N LEU A 95 3.03 -8.50 -16.06
CA LEU A 95 2.85 -7.97 -17.41
C LEU A 95 3.76 -8.68 -18.43
N LYS A 96 5.00 -8.95 -18.05
CA LYS A 96 5.97 -9.72 -18.85
C LYS A 96 5.38 -11.08 -19.21
N ASP A 97 4.87 -11.84 -18.24
CA ASP A 97 4.31 -13.17 -18.45
C ASP A 97 3.05 -13.13 -19.34
N LYS A 98 2.15 -12.16 -19.12
CA LYS A 98 0.93 -12.02 -19.93
C LYS A 98 1.21 -11.72 -21.40
N LEU A 99 2.23 -10.91 -21.69
CA LEU A 99 2.54 -10.49 -23.06
C LEU A 99 3.51 -11.41 -23.79
N PHE A 100 4.51 -11.94 -23.09
CA PHE A 100 5.63 -12.65 -23.71
C PHE A 100 5.67 -14.14 -23.41
N LYS A 101 4.99 -14.61 -22.35
CA LYS A 101 5.12 -16.00 -21.84
C LYS A 101 6.60 -16.35 -21.68
N ASP A 102 7.09 -17.35 -22.43
CA ASP A 102 8.48 -17.81 -22.38
C ASP A 102 9.44 -17.03 -23.29
N THR A 103 8.96 -16.00 -24.01
CA THR A 103 9.78 -15.21 -24.92
C THR A 103 10.55 -14.13 -24.17
N ASN A 104 11.83 -13.93 -24.49
CA ASN A 104 12.61 -12.83 -23.90
C ASN A 104 12.04 -11.46 -24.34
N PRO A 105 11.61 -10.60 -23.40
CA PRO A 105 11.01 -9.31 -23.71
C PRO A 105 12.03 -8.25 -24.10
N LEU A 106 13.30 -8.39 -23.71
CA LEU A 106 14.31 -7.36 -23.90
C LEU A 106 14.54 -7.05 -25.39
N ASN A 107 14.69 -5.77 -25.69
CA ASN A 107 14.84 -5.22 -27.04
C ASN A 107 13.65 -5.48 -27.98
N LYS A 108 12.50 -5.94 -27.46
CA LYS A 108 11.25 -6.00 -28.21
C LYS A 108 10.44 -4.73 -28.01
N LYS A 109 9.59 -4.41 -28.98
CA LYS A 109 8.65 -3.29 -28.88
C LYS A 109 7.27 -3.79 -28.50
N ILE A 110 6.69 -3.21 -27.46
CA ILE A 110 5.28 -3.41 -27.08
C ILE A 110 4.48 -2.17 -27.41
N SER A 111 3.19 -2.34 -27.69
CA SER A 111 2.25 -1.22 -27.76
C SER A 111 1.74 -0.90 -26.37
N LEU A 112 1.76 0.37 -25.98
CA LEU A 112 1.09 0.89 -24.78
C LEU A 112 0.13 1.99 -25.26
N GLY A 113 -1.16 1.64 -25.39
CA GLY A 113 -2.09 2.43 -26.20
C GLY A 113 -1.60 2.49 -27.66
N ASP A 114 -1.59 3.70 -28.23
CA ASP A 114 -1.25 3.93 -29.65
C ASP A 114 0.24 4.09 -29.93
N GLN A 115 1.10 3.99 -28.91
CA GLN A 115 2.55 4.19 -29.06
C GLN A 115 3.32 2.91 -28.76
N ARG A 116 4.45 2.74 -29.46
CA ARG A 116 5.35 1.61 -29.27
C ARG A 116 6.54 1.97 -28.40
N TYR A 117 6.78 1.17 -27.37
CA TYR A 117 7.89 1.32 -26.42
C TYR A 117 8.85 0.14 -26.53
N LEU A 118 10.15 0.42 -26.52
CA LEU A 118 11.19 -0.60 -26.46
C LEU A 118 11.35 -1.09 -25.01
N VAL A 119 11.22 -2.39 -24.79
CA VAL A 119 11.46 -2.98 -23.47
C VAL A 119 12.96 -3.04 -23.22
N ILE A 120 13.42 -2.40 -22.14
CA ILE A 120 14.84 -2.32 -21.77
C ILE A 120 15.16 -3.01 -20.44
N GLY A 121 14.15 -3.43 -19.69
CA GLY A 121 14.31 -4.11 -18.41
C GLY A 121 13.04 -4.78 -17.92
N VAL A 122 13.22 -5.66 -16.94
CA VAL A 122 12.13 -6.32 -16.21
C VAL A 122 12.44 -6.23 -14.72
N PHE A 123 11.44 -5.87 -13.92
CA PHE A 123 11.55 -5.85 -12.46
C PHE A 123 11.58 -7.25 -11.87
N LYS A 124 12.24 -7.37 -10.72
CA LYS A 124 12.12 -8.55 -9.86
C LYS A 124 10.74 -8.56 -9.21
N GLU A 125 10.20 -9.76 -9.01
CA GLU A 125 8.89 -9.98 -8.40
C GLU A 125 8.82 -9.40 -6.98
N LYS A 126 7.75 -8.63 -6.72
CA LYS A 126 7.40 -8.11 -5.39
C LYS A 126 6.15 -8.77 -4.83
N GLY A 127 5.33 -9.35 -5.69
CA GLY A 127 4.04 -9.95 -5.35
C GLY A 127 2.93 -8.91 -5.18
N ALA A 128 1.78 -9.41 -4.71
CA ALA A 128 0.63 -8.57 -4.41
C ALA A 128 0.69 -8.03 -2.98
N ALA A 129 0.33 -6.75 -2.80
CA ALA A 129 0.16 -6.13 -1.48
C ALA A 129 -1.21 -5.45 -1.41
N MET A 130 -1.91 -5.61 -0.28
CA MET A 130 -3.24 -5.03 -0.05
C MET A 130 -4.25 -5.33 -1.19
N GLY A 131 -4.17 -6.53 -1.78
CA GLY A 131 -5.05 -6.94 -2.88
C GLY A 131 -4.72 -6.30 -4.24
N GLN A 132 -3.65 -5.51 -4.36
CA GLN A 132 -3.13 -5.02 -5.63
C GLN A 132 -1.87 -5.77 -6.05
N ASP A 133 -1.86 -6.23 -7.30
CA ASP A 133 -0.68 -6.77 -7.94
C ASP A 133 0.30 -5.63 -8.26
N GLN A 134 1.47 -5.61 -7.60
CA GLN A 134 2.51 -4.62 -7.87
C GLN A 134 3.37 -4.97 -9.08
N ASP A 135 3.21 -6.18 -9.63
CA ASP A 135 3.99 -6.70 -10.75
C ASP A 135 3.24 -6.56 -12.10
N ASP A 136 1.95 -6.21 -12.09
CA ASP A 136 1.18 -5.86 -13.30
C ASP A 136 1.32 -4.38 -13.66
N MET A 137 2.54 -4.01 -14.08
CA MET A 137 2.82 -2.64 -14.50
C MET A 137 3.82 -2.53 -15.66
N ALA A 138 3.78 -1.39 -16.36
CA ALA A 138 4.89 -0.89 -17.16
C ALA A 138 5.33 0.49 -16.66
N LEU A 139 6.60 0.61 -16.31
CA LEU A 139 7.24 1.88 -16.04
C LEU A 139 7.71 2.51 -17.36
N ILE A 140 7.41 3.79 -17.59
CA ILE A 140 7.87 4.58 -18.74
C ILE A 140 8.39 5.97 -18.30
N PRO A 141 9.23 6.64 -19.09
CA PRO A 141 9.63 8.02 -18.80
C PRO A 141 8.43 8.97 -18.77
N ILE A 142 8.35 9.81 -17.73
CA ILE A 142 7.23 10.75 -17.54
C ILE A 142 7.06 11.75 -18.68
N THR A 143 8.15 12.14 -19.32
CA THR A 143 8.15 13.02 -20.50
C THR A 143 7.60 12.33 -21.74
N ALA A 144 7.82 11.02 -21.91
CA ALA A 144 7.24 10.23 -22.99
C ALA A 144 5.72 10.07 -22.79
N ALA A 145 5.31 9.79 -21.55
CA ALA A 145 3.89 9.76 -21.17
C ALA A 145 3.22 11.11 -21.42
N ASN A 146 3.86 12.22 -21.01
CA ASN A 146 3.32 13.56 -21.22
C ASN A 146 3.11 13.86 -22.72
N LYS A 147 4.12 13.58 -23.57
CA LYS A 147 3.98 13.73 -25.02
C LYS A 147 2.86 12.88 -25.62
N GLN A 148 2.61 11.69 -25.07
CA GLN A 148 1.60 10.78 -25.59
C GLN A 148 0.17 11.14 -25.14
N PHE A 149 0.00 11.53 -23.88
CA PHE A 149 -1.33 11.66 -23.27
C PHE A 149 -1.71 13.10 -22.90
N ASN A 150 -0.86 14.09 -23.22
CA ASN A 150 -1.02 15.49 -22.83
C ASN A 150 -1.25 15.63 -21.32
N ILE A 151 -0.31 15.10 -20.53
CA ILE A 151 -0.46 15.04 -19.07
C ILE A 151 0.04 16.34 -18.45
N GLU A 152 -0.89 17.17 -18.03
CA GLU A 152 -0.59 18.39 -17.28
C GLU A 152 -0.46 18.13 -15.77
N LYS A 153 -1.13 17.08 -15.27
CA LYS A 153 -1.34 16.83 -13.84
C LYS A 153 -0.70 15.51 -13.38
N LEU A 154 -0.08 15.53 -12.21
CA LEU A 154 0.58 14.38 -11.58
C LEU A 154 -0.35 13.70 -10.58
N ASN A 155 -0.42 12.37 -10.54
CA ASN A 155 -1.25 11.68 -9.54
C ASN A 155 -0.72 11.89 -8.12
N TYR A 156 0.58 11.83 -7.93
CA TYR A 156 1.26 12.11 -6.66
C TYR A 156 2.75 12.42 -6.90
N ILE A 157 3.38 13.03 -5.91
CA ILE A 157 4.81 13.31 -5.88
C ILE A 157 5.36 12.61 -4.64
N TYR A 158 6.27 11.65 -4.83
CA TYR A 158 7.02 11.09 -3.71
C TYR A 158 8.18 12.03 -3.37
N ILE A 159 8.31 12.31 -2.08
CA ILE A 159 9.39 13.13 -1.53
C ILE A 159 10.22 12.24 -0.62
N GLU A 160 11.50 12.12 -0.93
CA GLU A 160 12.48 11.48 -0.06
C GLU A 160 13.13 12.56 0.80
N SER A 161 13.06 12.39 2.11
CA SER A 161 13.72 13.28 3.07
C SER A 161 15.21 12.96 3.15
N SER A 162 16.05 13.99 3.33
CA SER A 162 17.50 13.84 3.53
C SER A 162 17.88 12.98 4.74
N SER A 163 16.99 12.86 5.73
CA SER A 163 17.19 11.92 6.81
C SER A 163 15.86 11.43 7.40
N ALA A 164 15.86 10.24 8.00
CA ALA A 164 14.69 9.73 8.71
C ALA A 164 14.21 10.67 9.84
N LYS A 165 15.12 11.46 10.42
CA LYS A 165 14.82 12.42 11.51
C LYS A 165 14.14 13.68 11.00
N ASP A 166 14.39 14.06 9.75
CA ASP A 166 13.88 15.31 9.17
C ASP A 166 12.56 15.13 8.42
N THR A 167 11.97 13.93 8.41
CA THR A 167 10.68 13.63 7.77
C THR A 167 9.57 14.63 8.12
N THR A 168 9.41 14.99 9.40
CA THR A 168 8.40 15.96 9.84
C THR A 168 8.73 17.39 9.39
N LYS A 169 10.02 17.78 9.36
CA LYS A 169 10.45 19.09 8.82
C LYS A 169 10.24 19.15 7.31
N THR A 170 10.53 18.06 6.62
CA THR A 170 10.34 17.90 5.17
C THR A 170 8.87 18.06 4.82
N ALA A 171 7.96 17.42 5.58
CA ALA A 171 6.52 17.56 5.36
C ALA A 171 6.05 19.01 5.56
N ALA A 172 6.52 19.70 6.61
CA ALA A 172 6.21 21.10 6.86
C ALA A 172 6.76 22.04 5.77
N GLU A 173 7.98 21.77 5.29
CA GLU A 173 8.61 22.51 4.19
C GLU A 173 7.87 22.32 2.87
N VAL A 174 7.53 21.07 2.52
CA VAL A 174 6.72 20.76 1.34
C VAL A 174 5.37 21.49 1.42
N LYS A 175 4.70 21.45 2.57
CA LYS A 175 3.44 22.18 2.78
C LYS A 175 3.62 23.69 2.55
N LYS A 176 4.69 24.29 3.10
CA LYS A 176 5.00 25.70 2.90
C LYS A 176 5.20 26.05 1.43
N ILE A 177 5.98 25.27 0.69
CA ILE A 177 6.26 25.51 -0.74
C ILE A 177 4.98 25.36 -1.57
N LEU A 178 4.11 24.39 -1.24
CA LEU A 178 2.84 24.17 -1.93
C LEU A 178 1.85 25.32 -1.70
N LEU A 179 1.77 25.86 -0.49
CA LEU A 179 0.90 27.00 -0.16
C LEU A 179 1.22 28.28 -0.93
N GLU A 180 2.41 28.39 -1.54
CA GLU A 180 2.75 29.50 -2.43
C GLU A 180 2.13 29.38 -3.84
N GLU A 181 1.73 28.17 -4.25
CA GLU A 181 1.21 27.91 -5.60
C GLU A 181 -0.27 27.47 -5.61
N MET A 182 -0.82 27.03 -4.47
CA MET A 182 -2.20 26.52 -4.37
C MET A 182 -2.76 26.64 -2.94
N ASP A 183 -4.08 26.49 -2.83
CA ASP A 183 -4.77 26.57 -1.54
C ASP A 183 -4.58 25.27 -0.74
N GLU A 184 -4.72 25.36 0.60
CA GLU A 184 -4.54 24.21 1.50
C GLU A 184 -5.48 23.04 1.18
N GLU A 185 -6.65 23.31 0.61
CA GLU A 185 -7.66 22.32 0.23
C GLU A 185 -7.31 21.56 -1.06
N ASP A 186 -6.32 22.01 -1.83
CA ASP A 186 -5.95 21.44 -3.13
C ASP A 186 -4.91 20.32 -3.05
N PHE A 187 -4.31 20.11 -1.87
CA PHE A 187 -3.27 19.10 -1.68
C PHE A 187 -3.33 18.43 -0.32
N THR A 188 -2.66 17.29 -0.24
CA THR A 188 -2.45 16.60 1.03
C THR A 188 -1.00 16.14 1.06
N VAL A 189 -0.32 16.44 2.15
CA VAL A 189 1.01 15.90 2.44
C VAL A 189 0.81 14.76 3.42
N MET A 190 1.17 13.56 3.02
CA MET A 190 1.13 12.37 3.87
C MET A 190 2.56 11.96 4.18
N ASP A 191 2.88 11.82 5.47
CA ASP A 191 4.13 11.21 5.86
C ASP A 191 3.95 9.71 6.16
N SER A 192 5.04 8.94 6.15
CA SER A 192 4.97 7.49 6.39
C SER A 192 4.53 7.14 7.83
N LYS A 193 4.68 8.06 8.79
CA LYS A 193 4.23 7.86 10.18
C LYS A 193 2.71 8.00 10.28
N ASP A 194 2.09 8.88 9.49
CA ASP A 194 0.64 9.03 9.40
C ASP A 194 -0.02 7.74 8.90
N LEU A 195 0.57 7.09 7.90
CA LEU A 195 0.09 5.80 7.41
C LEU A 195 0.25 4.69 8.46
N LEU A 196 1.42 4.60 9.10
CA LEU A 196 1.69 3.59 10.14
C LEU A 196 0.79 3.77 11.36
N SER A 197 0.57 5.00 11.81
CA SER A 197 -0.32 5.30 12.94
C SER A 197 -1.78 5.00 12.60
N SER A 198 -2.22 5.25 11.37
CA SER A 198 -3.55 4.87 10.90
C SER A 198 -3.75 3.36 10.91
N ILE A 199 -2.79 2.59 10.37
CA ILE A 199 -2.82 1.12 10.41
C ILE A 199 -2.81 0.60 11.85
N SER A 200 -1.93 1.14 12.70
CA SER A 200 -1.84 0.75 14.10
C SER A 200 -3.13 1.02 14.86
N SER A 201 -3.83 2.12 14.54
CA SER A 201 -5.12 2.46 15.15
C SER A 201 -6.20 1.45 14.76
N ILE A 202 -6.28 1.08 13.47
CA ILE A 202 -7.23 0.06 12.98
C ILE A 202 -6.96 -1.30 13.66
N LEU A 203 -5.68 -1.72 13.70
CA LEU A 203 -5.29 -2.97 14.35
C LEU A 203 -5.60 -2.95 15.85
N SER A 204 -5.43 -1.81 16.52
CA SER A 204 -5.76 -1.67 17.94
C SER A 204 -7.26 -1.86 18.18
N VAL A 205 -8.12 -1.22 17.39
CA VAL A 205 -9.58 -1.37 17.49
C VAL A 205 -10.00 -2.84 17.27
N LEU A 206 -9.45 -3.49 16.25
CA LEU A 206 -9.71 -4.92 15.99
C LEU A 206 -9.23 -5.80 17.14
N THR A 207 -8.06 -5.52 17.69
CA THR A 207 -7.48 -6.27 18.82
C THR A 207 -8.37 -6.15 20.05
N VAL A 208 -8.87 -4.94 20.36
CA VAL A 208 -9.79 -4.72 21.48
C VAL A 208 -11.12 -5.45 21.26
N ALA A 209 -11.67 -5.39 20.04
CA ALA A 209 -12.90 -6.09 19.71
C ALA A 209 -12.77 -7.61 19.87
N LEU A 210 -11.71 -8.20 19.31
CA LEU A 210 -11.41 -9.62 19.43
C LEU A 210 -11.12 -10.03 20.87
N GLY A 211 -10.37 -9.22 21.62
CA GLY A 211 -10.11 -9.44 23.05
C GLY A 211 -11.38 -9.41 23.89
N GLY A 212 -12.31 -8.51 23.58
CA GLY A 212 -13.64 -8.45 24.20
C GLY A 212 -14.47 -9.70 23.91
N ILE A 213 -14.53 -10.14 22.65
CA ILE A 213 -15.22 -11.37 22.25
C ILE A 213 -14.60 -12.57 22.98
N ALA A 214 -13.28 -12.72 22.95
CA ALA A 214 -12.58 -13.81 23.61
C ALA A 214 -12.84 -13.82 25.13
N SER A 215 -12.87 -12.65 25.77
CA SER A 215 -13.15 -12.50 27.20
C SER A 215 -14.58 -12.93 27.54
N ILE A 216 -15.58 -12.55 26.72
CA ILE A 216 -16.97 -13.00 26.88
C ILE A 216 -17.06 -14.51 26.68
N SER A 217 -16.42 -15.06 25.64
CA SER A 217 -16.40 -16.50 25.39
C SER A 217 -15.76 -17.28 26.55
N LEU A 218 -14.68 -16.76 27.13
CA LEU A 218 -14.03 -17.37 28.30
C LEU A 218 -14.94 -17.34 29.53
N LEU A 219 -15.63 -16.22 29.78
CA LEU A 219 -16.58 -16.09 30.88
C LEU A 219 -17.76 -17.06 30.72
N VAL A 220 -18.38 -17.13 29.54
CA VAL A 220 -19.49 -18.04 29.27
C VAL A 220 -19.04 -19.50 29.37
N GLY A 221 -17.86 -19.83 28.84
CA GLY A 221 -17.26 -21.15 28.98
C GLY A 221 -16.99 -21.50 30.46
N GLY A 222 -16.48 -20.56 31.24
CA GLY A 222 -16.23 -20.72 32.68
C GLY A 222 -17.52 -20.97 33.47
N ILE A 223 -18.59 -20.22 33.19
CA ILE A 223 -19.92 -20.44 33.79
C ILE A 223 -20.46 -21.82 33.38
N GLY A 224 -20.27 -22.23 32.13
CA GLY A 224 -20.66 -23.56 31.65
C GLY A 224 -19.96 -24.69 32.40
N ILE A 225 -18.64 -24.61 32.56
CA ILE A 225 -17.86 -25.58 33.34
C ILE A 225 -18.32 -25.58 34.80
N MET A 226 -18.53 -24.41 35.40
CA MET A 226 -19.02 -24.29 36.78
C MET A 226 -20.36 -25.01 36.96
N ASN A 227 -21.29 -24.84 36.02
CA ASN A 227 -22.60 -25.50 36.07
C ASN A 227 -22.49 -27.03 35.96
N ILE A 228 -21.69 -27.53 35.00
CA ILE A 228 -21.47 -28.97 34.84
C ILE A 228 -20.81 -29.55 36.10
N MET A 229 -19.80 -28.86 36.64
CA MET A 229 -19.12 -29.27 37.88
C MET A 229 -20.07 -29.30 39.08
N LEU A 230 -20.93 -28.29 39.25
CA LEU A 230 -21.89 -28.24 40.35
C LEU A 230 -22.86 -29.43 40.27
N VAL A 231 -23.45 -29.68 39.10
CA VAL A 231 -24.37 -30.80 38.89
C VAL A 231 -23.67 -32.13 39.19
N SER A 232 -22.47 -32.35 38.64
CA SER A 232 -21.71 -33.60 38.87
C SER A 232 -21.38 -33.84 40.34
N VAL A 233 -20.97 -32.81 41.09
CA VAL A 233 -20.71 -32.94 42.52
C VAL A 233 -22.00 -33.20 43.29
N THR A 234 -23.10 -32.51 42.95
CA THR A 234 -24.40 -32.74 43.61
C THR A 234 -24.92 -34.16 43.40
N GLU A 235 -24.76 -34.75 42.21
CA GLU A 235 -25.13 -36.15 41.93
C GLU A 235 -24.31 -37.13 42.79
N ARG A 236 -23.01 -36.85 42.99
CA ARG A 236 -22.10 -37.68 43.80
C ARG A 236 -22.15 -37.42 45.30
N THR A 237 -22.95 -36.46 45.79
CA THR A 237 -23.04 -36.16 47.23
C THR A 237 -23.42 -37.36 48.09
N LYS A 238 -24.33 -38.23 47.60
CA LYS A 238 -24.73 -39.45 48.31
C LYS A 238 -23.57 -40.45 48.42
N GLU A 239 -22.78 -40.60 47.36
CA GLU A 239 -21.59 -41.47 47.33
C GLU A 239 -20.53 -40.97 48.32
N ILE A 240 -20.25 -39.67 48.30
CA ILE A 240 -19.30 -39.01 49.22
C ILE A 240 -19.76 -39.17 50.67
N GLY A 241 -21.06 -38.99 50.95
CA GLY A 241 -21.64 -39.15 52.28
C GLY A 241 -21.47 -40.58 52.83
N LEU A 242 -21.69 -41.59 51.98
CA LEU A 242 -21.51 -42.99 52.36
C LEU A 242 -20.04 -43.28 52.72
N ARG A 243 -19.08 -42.77 51.96
CA ARG A 243 -17.64 -42.97 52.22
C ARG A 243 -17.17 -42.29 53.50
N LYS A 244 -17.64 -41.07 53.77
CA LYS A 244 -17.34 -40.38 55.04
C LYS A 244 -17.89 -41.13 56.25
N ALA A 245 -19.08 -41.74 56.13
CA ALA A 245 -19.64 -42.57 57.20
C ALA A 245 -18.82 -43.83 57.50
N VAL A 246 -18.02 -44.31 56.53
CA VAL A 246 -17.13 -45.47 56.67
C VAL A 246 -15.68 -45.04 57.03
N GLY A 247 -15.42 -43.75 57.23
CA GLY A 247 -14.17 -43.23 57.79
C GLY A 247 -13.19 -42.57 56.81
N ALA A 248 -13.59 -42.28 55.57
CA ALA A 248 -12.75 -41.52 54.63
C ALA A 248 -12.48 -40.09 55.13
N GLN A 249 -11.23 -39.61 55.03
CA GLN A 249 -10.84 -38.25 55.40
C GLN A 249 -11.18 -37.26 54.27
N GLU A 250 -11.31 -35.96 54.60
CA GLU A 250 -11.63 -34.93 53.58
C GLU A 250 -10.57 -34.83 52.48
N SER A 251 -9.30 -35.10 52.82
CA SER A 251 -8.20 -35.18 51.85
C SER A 251 -8.40 -36.27 50.80
N ASP A 252 -9.02 -37.39 51.17
CA ASP A 252 -9.26 -38.54 50.29
C ASP A 252 -10.35 -38.25 49.26
N ILE A 253 -11.22 -37.27 49.55
CA ILE A 253 -12.30 -36.83 48.66
C ILE A 253 -11.83 -35.74 47.69
N LEU A 254 -10.89 -34.88 48.09
CA LEU A 254 -10.37 -33.78 47.27
C LEU A 254 -9.29 -34.20 46.27
N THR A 255 -8.57 -35.28 46.54
CA THR A 255 -7.45 -35.77 45.71
C THR A 255 -7.87 -36.78 44.63
N GLN A 256 -9.15 -37.16 44.58
CA GLN A 256 -9.73 -38.09 43.60
C GLN A 256 -10.70 -37.41 42.66
#